data_AF-A0A661INJ4-F1
#
_entry.id   AF-A0A661INJ4-F1
#
_cell.length_a   1.000
_cell.length_b   1.000
_cell.length_c   1.000
_cell.angle_alpha   90.00
_cell.angle_beta   90.00
_cell.angle_gamma   90.00
#
_symmetry.space_group_name_H-M   'P 1'
#
loop_
_entity.id
_entity.type
_entity.pdbx_description
1 polymer ?
#
loop_
_entity_poly.entity_id
_entity_poly.type
_entity_poly.pdbx_seq_one_letter_code
_entity_poly.pdbx_strand_id
1 'polypeptide(L)'
;MTISTYGTAFTSYDVEANNKTKEEISEEKVSFDELVTQTHEVEDVVYHTTTVEENSKPTTFIDPVTKKYVIASLENETLDKLRGKFGSDDVIEKEDGSIRLTGEAEAFVSGWFADIAYKREFLTADANGDGQLTEDEYNKTRNNFGVDVFATTEYSGKSEKLLVAGEKIIGIYGFSDNTHNGFYRNYQEFDKVNSLDDELNTTIQVDSNFDGKMSLEEAYSTKEDKDAKTVILRHLEEWGITTVPSDIDTSNFNHLLNFILDVFLQKDEKEQEKIMSRFNEMMDQGKEPTEEEVEKLYAQEQLKHIKRLDENNNLPEIIKTSETKKEDKNGKDK
;
A
#
# COMPACT_ATOMS: atom_id res chain seq x y z
N MET A 1 -20.40 14.88 6.10
CA MET A 1 -19.82 13.83 5.25
C MET A 1 -18.42 13.55 5.74
N THR A 2 -18.21 12.36 6.25
CA THR A 2 -16.88 11.85 6.64
C THR A 2 -16.34 11.02 5.48
N ILE A 3 -15.08 11.20 5.13
CA ILE A 3 -14.39 10.33 4.16
C ILE A 3 -13.30 9.56 4.89
N SER A 4 -13.12 8.30 4.54
CA SER A 4 -12.11 7.44 5.17
C SER A 4 -11.47 6.50 4.15
N THR A 5 -10.19 6.25 4.33
CA THR A 5 -9.38 5.29 3.57
C THR A 5 -8.95 4.16 4.50
N TYR A 6 -8.89 2.92 4.01
CA TYR A 6 -8.51 1.77 4.81
C TYR A 6 -7.59 0.80 4.05
N GLY A 7 -6.58 0.31 4.76
CA GLY A 7 -5.69 -0.75 4.29
C GLY A 7 -4.35 -0.22 3.79
N THR A 8 -3.50 -1.19 3.43
CA THR A 8 -2.12 -0.99 2.98
C THR A 8 -1.97 -1.57 1.58
N ALA A 9 -1.49 -0.76 0.64
CA ALA A 9 -1.28 -1.12 -0.76
C ALA A 9 -0.04 -1.98 -0.92
N PHE A 10 1.08 -1.53 -0.37
CA PHE A 10 2.37 -2.20 -0.48
C PHE A 10 3.11 -2.16 0.87
N THR A 11 4.01 -3.11 1.07
CA THR A 11 4.79 -3.22 2.32
C THR A 11 6.22 -3.61 2.00
N SER A 12 7.15 -2.77 2.45
CA SER A 12 8.59 -2.97 2.33
C SER A 12 9.03 -4.27 3.02
N TYR A 13 10.22 -4.73 2.68
CA TYR A 13 10.85 -5.81 3.42
C TYR A 13 11.34 -5.29 4.77
N ASP A 14 11.24 -6.13 5.80
CA ASP A 14 11.88 -5.89 7.08
C ASP A 14 13.39 -6.10 6.94
N VAL A 15 14.16 -5.04 7.09
CA VAL A 15 15.61 -5.02 6.91
C VAL A 15 16.26 -4.44 8.15
N GLU A 16 17.21 -5.17 8.71
CA GLU A 16 17.99 -4.67 9.84
C GLU A 16 18.98 -3.59 9.38
N ALA A 17 18.99 -2.47 10.10
CA ALA A 17 19.94 -1.40 9.87
C ALA A 17 21.39 -1.88 10.12
N ASN A 18 22.25 -1.63 9.13
CA ASN A 18 23.68 -1.91 9.23
C ASN A 18 24.46 -0.60 9.10
N ASN A 19 24.97 -0.11 10.23
CA ASN A 19 25.75 1.10 10.29
C ASN A 19 27.19 0.82 9.86
N LYS A 20 27.62 1.44 8.77
CA LYS A 20 29.01 1.44 8.31
C LYS A 20 29.66 2.79 8.54
N THR A 21 30.92 2.79 8.95
CA THR A 21 31.68 4.03 9.04
C THR A 21 32.14 4.51 7.66
N LYS A 22 32.55 5.78 7.57
CA LYS A 22 33.13 6.32 6.33
C LYS A 22 34.40 5.58 5.91
N GLU A 23 35.20 5.13 6.88
CA GLU A 23 36.38 4.29 6.61
C GLU A 23 35.96 2.96 5.98
N GLU A 24 34.99 2.24 6.54
CA GLU A 24 34.50 0.98 5.98
C GLU A 24 33.93 1.14 4.57
N ILE A 25 33.22 2.25 4.32
CA ILE A 25 32.68 2.57 2.99
C ILE A 25 33.80 2.91 1.99
N SER A 26 34.87 3.58 2.43
CA SER A 26 36.00 3.91 1.56
C SER A 26 36.80 2.68 1.10
N GLU A 27 36.68 1.57 1.82
CA GLU A 27 37.30 0.28 1.47
C GLU A 27 36.43 -0.55 0.51
N GLU A 28 35.16 -0.16 0.29
CA GLU A 28 34.28 -0.82 -0.68
C GLU A 28 34.77 -0.55 -2.12
N LYS A 29 34.93 -1.61 -2.91
CA LYS A 29 35.39 -1.53 -4.31
C LYS A 29 34.32 -1.06 -5.30
N VAL A 30 33.15 -0.64 -4.82
CA VAL A 30 32.01 -0.27 -5.66
C VAL A 30 32.06 1.24 -5.91
N SER A 31 32.59 1.62 -7.07
CA SER A 31 32.56 2.98 -7.61
C SER A 31 31.61 3.05 -8.79
N PHE A 32 30.75 4.07 -8.82
CA PHE A 32 29.81 4.29 -9.91
C PHE A 32 30.52 4.44 -11.26
N ASP A 33 31.61 5.20 -11.30
CA ASP A 33 32.37 5.50 -12.53
C ASP A 33 33.03 4.26 -13.14
N GLU A 34 33.45 3.29 -12.31
CA GLU A 34 34.02 2.03 -12.78
C GLU A 34 32.96 1.05 -13.32
N LEU A 35 31.71 1.16 -12.86
CA LEU A 35 30.62 0.24 -13.17
C LEU A 35 29.84 0.67 -14.43
N VAL A 36 29.75 1.97 -14.72
CA VAL A 36 29.13 2.51 -15.95
C VAL A 36 29.97 2.18 -17.21
N THR A 37 31.29 1.97 -17.06
CA THR A 37 32.20 1.73 -18.19
C THR A 37 32.47 0.25 -18.50
N GLN A 38 32.06 -0.66 -17.61
CA GLN A 38 32.25 -2.10 -17.77
C GLN A 38 30.92 -2.76 -18.17
N THR A 39 30.73 -2.97 -19.47
CA THR A 39 29.61 -3.71 -20.08
C THR A 39 29.64 -5.23 -19.80
N HIS A 40 30.23 -5.66 -18.69
CA HIS A 40 30.31 -7.05 -18.28
C HIS A 40 29.79 -7.18 -16.87
N GLU A 41 28.88 -8.14 -16.67
CA GLU A 41 28.30 -8.59 -15.40
C GLU A 41 29.25 -8.36 -14.22
N VAL A 42 29.02 -7.30 -13.48
CA VAL A 42 29.65 -7.14 -12.18
C VAL A 42 28.91 -8.13 -11.30
N GLU A 43 29.53 -9.28 -11.02
CA GLU A 43 28.91 -10.41 -10.32
C GLU A 43 28.22 -10.00 -9.00
N ASP A 44 28.61 -8.86 -8.43
CA ASP A 44 28.12 -8.31 -7.17
C ASP A 44 27.08 -7.18 -7.31
N VAL A 45 26.51 -6.93 -8.49
CA VAL A 45 25.44 -5.92 -8.69
C VAL A 45 24.17 -6.60 -9.19
N VAL A 46 23.03 -6.32 -8.56
CA VAL A 46 21.72 -6.88 -8.95
C VAL A 46 20.93 -5.94 -9.86
N TYR A 47 21.13 -4.64 -9.70
CA TYR A 47 20.48 -3.60 -10.50
C TYR A 47 21.41 -2.39 -10.60
N HIS A 48 21.51 -1.83 -11.79
CA HIS A 48 22.15 -0.55 -11.98
C HIS A 48 21.29 0.33 -12.88
N THR A 49 21.18 1.60 -12.51
CA THR A 49 20.60 2.62 -13.38
C THR A 49 21.39 2.74 -14.67
N THR A 50 20.69 2.98 -15.78
CA THR A 50 21.30 3.26 -17.09
C THR A 50 21.26 4.75 -17.44
N THR A 51 20.53 5.55 -16.66
CA THR A 51 20.34 6.98 -16.89
C THR A 51 20.35 7.74 -15.57
N VAL A 52 21.20 8.76 -15.45
CA VAL A 52 21.20 9.67 -14.30
C VAL A 52 20.68 11.02 -14.77
N GLU A 53 19.55 11.45 -14.24
CA GLU A 53 18.97 12.75 -14.56
C GLU A 53 19.73 13.90 -13.88
N GLU A 54 19.58 15.13 -14.40
CA GLU A 54 20.31 16.31 -13.93
C GLU A 54 20.11 16.61 -12.43
N ASN A 55 18.95 16.23 -11.87
CA ASN A 55 18.59 16.46 -10.46
C ASN A 55 18.68 15.19 -9.59
N SER A 56 19.45 14.20 -10.04
CA SER A 56 19.56 12.91 -9.38
C SER A 56 21.02 12.55 -9.12
N LYS A 57 21.26 11.71 -8.13
CA LYS A 57 22.58 11.17 -7.83
C LYS A 57 22.56 9.64 -7.87
N PRO A 58 23.60 9.02 -8.44
CA PRO A 58 23.81 7.59 -8.28
C PRO A 58 23.93 7.25 -6.81
N THR A 59 23.13 6.29 -6.36
CA THR A 59 23.00 5.93 -4.96
C THR A 59 23.16 4.43 -4.79
N THR A 60 24.13 4.05 -3.97
CA THR A 60 24.52 2.67 -3.73
C THR A 60 24.00 2.16 -2.39
N PHE A 61 23.36 0.99 -2.40
CA PHE A 61 22.90 0.26 -1.21
C PHE A 61 22.91 -1.25 -1.45
N ILE A 62 22.73 -2.04 -0.38
CA ILE A 62 22.69 -3.51 -0.48
C ILE A 62 21.25 -3.99 -0.59
N ASP A 63 20.97 -4.81 -1.61
CA ASP A 63 19.70 -5.53 -1.70
C ASP A 63 19.60 -6.57 -0.56
N PRO A 64 18.54 -6.53 0.27
CA PRO A 64 18.38 -7.46 1.38
C PRO A 64 18.16 -8.90 0.93
N VAL A 65 17.72 -9.15 -0.31
CA VAL A 65 17.45 -10.50 -0.83
C VAL A 65 18.71 -11.17 -1.36
N THR A 66 19.42 -10.53 -2.29
CA THR A 66 20.61 -11.11 -2.93
C THR A 66 21.90 -10.82 -2.19
N LYS A 67 21.91 -9.84 -1.28
CA LYS A 67 23.11 -9.30 -0.60
C LYS A 67 24.13 -8.68 -1.56
N LYS A 68 23.69 -8.35 -2.77
CA LYS A 68 24.47 -7.66 -3.81
C LYS A 68 24.17 -6.16 -3.78
N TYR A 69 25.00 -5.39 -4.46
CA TYR A 69 24.83 -3.95 -4.60
C TYR A 69 23.69 -3.62 -5.56
N VAL A 70 22.99 -2.55 -5.23
CA VAL A 70 22.05 -1.83 -6.07
C VAL A 70 22.63 -0.45 -6.30
N ILE A 71 22.56 0.02 -7.53
CA ILE A 71 22.97 1.36 -7.93
C ILE A 71 21.76 2.03 -8.57
N ALA A 72 21.00 2.76 -7.78
CA ALA A 72 19.80 3.46 -8.24
C ALA A 72 20.09 4.94 -8.50
N SER A 73 19.31 5.57 -9.37
CA SER A 73 19.30 7.02 -9.53
C SER A 73 18.27 7.63 -8.59
N LEU A 74 18.69 8.21 -7.46
CA LEU A 74 17.77 8.87 -6.53
C LEU A 74 17.78 10.38 -6.73
N GLU A 75 16.59 10.97 -6.80
CA GLU A 75 16.40 12.41 -6.90
C GLU A 75 16.93 13.13 -5.66
N ASN A 76 17.41 14.35 -5.85
CA ASN A 76 17.88 15.19 -4.73
C ASN A 76 16.81 15.40 -3.66
N GLU A 77 15.53 15.54 -4.05
CA GLU A 77 14.42 15.66 -3.10
C GLU A 77 14.26 14.39 -2.24
N THR A 78 14.37 13.21 -2.84
CA THR A 78 14.37 11.92 -2.13
C THR A 78 15.54 11.83 -1.16
N LEU A 79 16.74 12.19 -1.59
CA LEU A 79 17.93 12.19 -0.74
C LEU A 79 17.81 13.17 0.43
N ASP A 80 17.25 14.35 0.21
CA ASP A 80 17.02 15.34 1.27
C ASP A 80 15.95 14.88 2.26
N LYS A 81 14.90 14.21 1.78
CA LYS A 81 13.87 13.57 2.63
C LYS A 81 14.50 12.51 3.53
N LEU A 82 15.36 11.65 2.98
CA LEU A 82 16.09 10.62 3.73
C LEU A 82 17.03 11.24 4.78
N ARG A 83 17.82 12.25 4.40
CA ARG A 83 18.69 13.00 5.34
C ARG A 83 17.88 13.64 6.48
N GLY A 84 16.71 14.20 6.15
CA GLY A 84 15.84 14.82 7.14
C GLY A 84 15.27 13.84 8.17
N LYS A 85 14.97 12.60 7.73
CA LYS A 85 14.39 11.56 8.60
C LYS A 85 15.44 10.79 9.39
N PHE A 86 16.50 10.32 8.73
CA PHE A 86 17.47 9.37 9.30
C PHE A 86 18.78 10.04 9.71
N GLY A 87 19.04 11.25 9.23
CA GLY A 87 20.28 11.99 9.48
C GLY A 87 21.28 11.85 8.33
N SER A 88 22.19 12.83 8.24
CA SER A 88 23.18 12.86 7.15
C SER A 88 24.27 11.80 7.28
N ASP A 89 24.43 11.17 8.45
CA ASP A 89 25.40 10.10 8.64
C ASP A 89 24.95 8.79 7.96
N ASP A 90 23.66 8.64 7.69
CA ASP A 90 23.06 7.49 6.98
C ASP A 90 23.01 7.71 5.45
N VAL A 91 23.34 8.92 4.97
CA VAL A 91 23.33 9.30 3.55
C VAL A 91 24.67 9.95 3.18
N ILE A 92 25.67 9.11 2.92
CA ILE A 92 27.06 9.53 2.77
C ILE A 92 27.36 9.88 1.31
N GLU A 93 27.75 11.11 1.07
CA GLU A 93 28.30 11.53 -0.23
C GLU A 93 29.79 11.17 -0.32
N LYS A 94 30.15 10.43 -1.36
CA LYS A 94 31.53 10.03 -1.68
C LYS A 94 32.26 11.16 -2.40
N GLU A 95 33.59 11.04 -2.53
CA GLU A 95 34.43 12.03 -3.23
C GLU A 95 34.06 12.19 -4.72
N ASP A 96 33.52 11.14 -5.35
CA ASP A 96 33.05 11.14 -6.74
C ASP A 96 31.64 11.77 -6.90
N GLY A 97 31.02 12.22 -5.81
CA GLY A 97 29.68 12.82 -5.80
C GLY A 97 28.53 11.82 -5.78
N SER A 98 28.80 10.52 -5.86
CA SER A 98 27.79 9.48 -5.65
C SER A 98 27.42 9.35 -4.17
N ILE A 99 26.26 8.76 -3.91
CA ILE A 99 25.75 8.53 -2.55
C ILE A 99 25.93 7.05 -2.18
N ARG A 100 26.29 6.81 -0.92
CA ARG A 100 26.21 5.51 -0.25
C ARG A 100 25.23 5.63 0.91
N LEU A 101 24.16 4.84 0.90
CA LEU A 101 23.25 4.76 2.05
C LEU A 101 23.85 3.85 3.12
N THR A 102 23.54 4.07 4.39
CA THR A 102 23.88 3.14 5.47
C THR A 102 22.85 3.25 6.59
N GLY A 103 22.97 2.44 7.63
CA GLY A 103 22.11 2.53 8.81
C GLY A 103 20.63 2.35 8.48
N GLU A 104 19.80 3.21 9.05
CA GLU A 104 18.34 3.16 8.91
C GLU A 104 17.90 3.62 7.51
N ALA A 105 18.61 4.56 6.88
CA ALA A 105 18.30 4.97 5.50
C ALA A 105 18.52 3.83 4.50
N GLU A 106 19.63 3.07 4.65
CA GLU A 106 19.86 1.87 3.81
C GLU A 106 18.77 0.82 4.06
N ALA A 107 18.45 0.51 5.32
CA ALA A 107 17.42 -0.47 5.64
C ALA A 107 16.06 -0.09 5.02
N PHE A 108 15.65 1.17 5.17
CA PHE A 108 14.38 1.67 4.63
C PHE A 108 14.34 1.59 3.09
N VAL A 109 15.34 2.17 2.41
CA VAL A 109 15.38 2.20 0.93
C VAL A 109 15.52 0.80 0.35
N SER A 110 16.37 -0.03 0.94
CA SER A 110 16.59 -1.40 0.47
C SER A 110 15.38 -2.31 0.70
N GLY A 111 14.60 -2.06 1.76
CA GLY A 111 13.33 -2.70 2.02
C GLY A 111 12.28 -2.39 0.95
N TRP A 112 12.18 -1.11 0.54
CA TRP A 112 11.29 -0.69 -0.55
C TRP A 112 11.77 -1.18 -1.91
N PHE A 113 13.07 -1.13 -2.19
CA PHE A 113 13.66 -1.71 -3.38
C PHE A 113 13.27 -3.19 -3.51
N ALA A 114 13.38 -3.98 -2.45
CA ALA A 114 13.03 -5.40 -2.50
C ALA A 114 11.53 -5.66 -2.77
N ASP A 115 10.63 -4.82 -2.23
CA ASP A 115 9.20 -4.88 -2.58
C ASP A 115 8.98 -4.60 -4.08
N ILE A 116 9.59 -3.53 -4.60
CA ILE A 116 9.47 -3.12 -6.01
C ILE A 116 10.06 -4.19 -6.95
N ALA A 117 11.29 -4.59 -6.68
CA ALA A 117 12.05 -5.53 -7.49
C ALA A 117 11.38 -6.91 -7.56
N TYR A 118 10.90 -7.43 -6.42
CA TYR A 118 10.54 -8.84 -6.30
C TYR A 118 9.05 -9.10 -6.12
N LYS A 119 8.33 -8.34 -5.29
CA LYS A 119 6.88 -8.53 -5.11
C LYS A 119 6.07 -7.82 -6.20
N ARG A 120 6.52 -6.62 -6.60
CA ARG A 120 5.96 -5.85 -7.72
C ARG A 120 6.59 -6.24 -9.06
N GLU A 121 7.56 -7.16 -9.04
CA GLU A 121 8.14 -7.86 -10.20
C GLU A 121 8.85 -6.95 -11.22
N PHE A 122 9.36 -5.78 -10.81
CA PHE A 122 10.03 -4.85 -11.74
C PHE A 122 11.27 -5.45 -12.41
N LEU A 123 12.11 -6.18 -11.68
CA LEU A 123 13.30 -6.82 -12.26
C LEU A 123 12.95 -7.92 -13.26
N THR A 124 11.81 -8.60 -13.07
CA THR A 124 11.36 -9.66 -14.01
C THR A 124 10.63 -9.05 -15.21
N ALA A 125 9.99 -7.90 -15.02
CA ALA A 125 9.30 -7.17 -16.06
C ALA A 125 10.25 -6.54 -17.07
N ASP A 126 11.39 -6.00 -16.64
CA ASP A 126 12.50 -5.55 -17.48
C ASP A 126 13.17 -6.76 -18.15
N ALA A 127 12.58 -7.22 -19.25
CA ALA A 127 12.95 -8.49 -19.86
C ALA A 127 14.23 -8.38 -20.70
N ASN A 128 14.55 -7.17 -21.18
CA ASN A 128 15.75 -6.89 -21.95
C ASN A 128 16.94 -6.44 -21.07
N GLY A 129 16.68 -6.10 -19.80
CA GLY A 129 17.69 -5.72 -18.81
C GLY A 129 18.34 -4.38 -19.11
N ASP A 130 17.63 -3.45 -19.77
CA ASP A 130 18.15 -2.13 -20.10
C ASP A 130 17.89 -1.08 -19.02
N GLY A 131 17.26 -1.47 -17.91
CA GLY A 131 16.94 -0.62 -16.77
C GLY A 131 15.74 0.30 -17.01
N GLN A 132 15.12 0.23 -18.18
CA GLN A 132 13.91 0.95 -18.55
C GLN A 132 12.76 -0.05 -18.77
N LEU A 133 11.54 0.41 -18.57
CA LEU A 133 10.33 -0.37 -18.81
C LEU A 133 9.58 0.21 -19.99
N THR A 134 9.49 -0.57 -21.06
CA THR A 134 8.48 -0.30 -22.10
C THR A 134 7.07 -0.46 -21.54
N GLU A 135 6.05 0.03 -22.23
CA GLU A 135 4.66 -0.15 -21.80
C GLU A 135 4.27 -1.62 -21.60
N ASP A 136 4.72 -2.50 -22.50
CA ASP A 136 4.47 -3.94 -22.41
C ASP A 136 5.19 -4.60 -21.23
N GLU A 137 6.33 -4.07 -20.81
CA GLU A 137 7.06 -4.54 -19.64
C GLU A 137 6.42 -4.01 -18.36
N TYR A 138 6.14 -2.70 -18.29
CA TYR A 138 5.44 -2.12 -17.16
C TYR A 138 4.10 -2.80 -16.88
N ASN A 139 3.32 -3.15 -17.91
CA ASN A 139 2.04 -3.84 -17.75
C ASN A 139 2.16 -5.25 -17.12
N LYS A 140 3.35 -5.85 -17.16
CA LYS A 140 3.64 -7.15 -16.49
C LYS A 140 4.05 -6.99 -15.03
N THR A 141 4.35 -5.78 -14.58
CA THR A 141 4.62 -5.53 -13.15
C THR A 141 3.34 -5.74 -12.33
N ARG A 142 3.51 -6.02 -11.05
CA ARG A 142 2.44 -6.15 -10.05
C ARG A 142 2.24 -4.85 -9.28
N ASN A 143 2.19 -3.73 -9.99
CA ASN A 143 2.21 -2.39 -9.43
C ASN A 143 0.82 -1.76 -9.22
N ASN A 144 -0.18 -2.57 -8.93
CA ASN A 144 -1.55 -2.10 -8.74
C ASN A 144 -2.22 -2.81 -7.56
N PHE A 145 -3.33 -2.25 -7.10
CA PHE A 145 -4.17 -2.82 -6.05
C PHE A 145 -5.64 -2.58 -6.36
N GLY A 146 -6.50 -3.43 -5.79
CA GLY A 146 -7.95 -3.32 -5.90
C GLY A 146 -8.54 -2.61 -4.69
N VAL A 147 -9.50 -1.72 -4.93
CA VAL A 147 -10.28 -1.05 -3.88
C VAL A 147 -11.75 -1.40 -3.99
N ASP A 148 -12.42 -1.41 -2.86
CA ASP A 148 -13.87 -1.48 -2.76
C ASP A 148 -14.38 -0.19 -2.09
N VAL A 149 -15.50 0.34 -2.58
CA VAL A 149 -16.12 1.54 -2.04
C VAL A 149 -17.26 1.15 -1.12
N PHE A 150 -17.32 1.82 0.03
CA PHE A 150 -18.49 1.79 0.89
C PHE A 150 -19.02 3.22 1.06
N ALA A 151 -20.34 3.33 1.08
CA ALA A 151 -21.03 4.58 1.32
C ALA A 151 -22.25 4.34 2.22
N THR A 152 -22.52 5.29 3.09
CA THR A 152 -23.73 5.34 3.93
C THR A 152 -24.42 6.65 3.67
N THR A 153 -25.67 6.55 3.24
CA THR A 153 -26.55 7.69 2.99
C THR A 153 -27.68 7.72 4.01
N GLU A 154 -28.10 8.93 4.39
CA GLU A 154 -29.27 9.18 5.24
C GLU A 154 -30.36 9.79 4.38
N TYR A 155 -31.58 9.26 4.54
CA TYR A 155 -32.76 9.82 3.90
C TYR A 155 -33.46 10.79 4.85
N SER A 156 -33.24 12.09 4.67
CA SER A 156 -34.00 13.13 5.38
C SER A 156 -35.22 13.51 4.56
N GLY A 157 -36.33 12.81 4.81
CA GLY A 157 -37.48 12.89 3.94
C GLY A 157 -37.03 12.64 2.52
N LYS A 158 -37.52 13.44 1.59
CA LYS A 158 -37.21 13.29 0.20
C LYS A 158 -35.77 13.75 -0.17
N SER A 159 -34.73 13.40 0.57
CA SER A 159 -33.35 13.72 0.20
C SER A 159 -32.37 12.73 0.75
N GLU A 160 -31.53 12.21 -0.13
CA GLU A 160 -30.39 11.37 0.18
C GLU A 160 -29.18 12.24 0.48
N LYS A 161 -28.66 12.10 1.69
CA LYS A 161 -27.49 12.81 2.17
C LYS A 161 -26.39 11.80 2.44
N LEU A 162 -25.27 11.93 1.74
CA LEU A 162 -24.08 11.13 2.02
C LEU A 162 -23.51 11.48 3.40
N LEU A 163 -23.58 10.52 4.34
CA LEU A 163 -23.07 10.69 5.70
C LEU A 163 -21.60 10.29 5.78
N VAL A 164 -21.28 9.11 5.25
CA VAL A 164 -19.95 8.51 5.26
C VAL A 164 -19.68 7.91 3.89
N ALA A 165 -18.49 8.12 3.36
CA ALA A 165 -17.98 7.37 2.23
C ALA A 165 -16.55 6.95 2.53
N GLY A 166 -16.09 5.92 1.84
CA GLY A 166 -14.69 5.58 1.89
C GLY A 166 -14.36 4.39 1.05
N GLU A 167 -13.07 4.11 1.01
CA GLU A 167 -12.52 3.03 0.21
C GLU A 167 -11.61 2.17 1.05
N LYS A 168 -11.60 0.89 0.72
CA LYS A 168 -10.77 -0.12 1.37
C LYS A 168 -10.04 -0.95 0.34
N ILE A 169 -8.76 -1.22 0.59
CA ILE A 169 -7.98 -2.16 -0.22
C ILE A 169 -8.50 -3.59 0.00
N ILE A 170 -8.85 -4.26 -1.10
CA ILE A 170 -9.38 -5.64 -1.13
C ILE A 170 -8.48 -6.63 -1.87
N GLY A 171 -7.46 -6.14 -2.59
CA GLY A 171 -6.46 -6.95 -3.24
C GLY A 171 -5.18 -6.14 -3.49
N ILE A 172 -4.02 -6.78 -3.38
CA ILE A 172 -2.71 -6.16 -3.51
C ILE A 172 -1.86 -6.92 -4.54
N TYR A 173 -0.81 -6.26 -5.06
CA TYR A 173 0.09 -6.82 -6.07
C TYR A 173 -0.64 -7.34 -7.32
N GLY A 174 -1.66 -6.59 -7.75
CA GLY A 174 -2.35 -6.78 -9.01
C GLY A 174 -1.50 -6.28 -10.18
N PHE A 175 -1.74 -6.84 -11.37
CA PHE A 175 -1.05 -6.39 -12.58
C PHE A 175 -1.34 -4.92 -12.88
N SER A 176 -0.33 -4.22 -13.40
CA SER A 176 -0.40 -2.81 -13.79
C SER A 176 -1.20 -2.57 -15.08
N ASP A 177 -1.47 -3.65 -15.81
CA ASP A 177 -2.36 -3.67 -16.95
C ASP A 177 -3.81 -3.34 -16.56
N ASN A 178 -4.38 -2.33 -17.22
CA ASN A 178 -5.77 -1.89 -17.03
C ASN A 178 -6.79 -2.72 -17.82
N THR A 179 -6.37 -3.67 -18.67
CA THR A 179 -7.27 -4.31 -19.64
C THR A 179 -8.04 -5.51 -19.09
N HIS A 180 -7.64 -6.09 -17.95
CA HIS A 180 -8.12 -7.42 -17.58
C HIS A 180 -9.33 -7.48 -16.63
N ASN A 181 -9.70 -6.45 -15.86
CA ASN A 181 -10.75 -6.62 -14.84
C ASN A 181 -11.59 -5.38 -14.44
N GLY A 182 -11.72 -4.35 -15.28
CA GLY A 182 -12.62 -3.22 -14.96
C GLY A 182 -12.29 -2.45 -13.67
N PHE A 183 -11.15 -2.73 -13.04
CA PHE A 183 -10.58 -1.94 -11.96
C PHE A 183 -9.70 -0.87 -12.58
N TYR A 184 -10.00 0.39 -12.25
CA TYR A 184 -9.13 1.53 -12.53
C TYR A 184 -7.73 1.29 -11.96
N ARG A 185 -6.71 1.92 -12.55
CA ARG A 185 -5.39 1.96 -11.95
C ARG A 185 -5.47 2.78 -10.66
N ASN A 186 -5.32 2.15 -9.52
CA ASN A 186 -5.47 2.82 -8.22
C ASN A 186 -4.17 3.45 -7.72
N TYR A 187 -3.04 3.12 -8.35
CA TYR A 187 -1.72 3.66 -8.05
C TYR A 187 -1.07 4.22 -9.32
N GLN A 188 -0.64 5.49 -9.31
CA GLN A 188 -0.03 6.17 -10.46
C GLN A 188 -0.87 6.03 -11.75
N GLU A 189 -2.08 6.60 -11.70
CA GLU A 189 -3.10 6.47 -12.75
C GLU A 189 -2.68 7.08 -14.10
N PHE A 190 -1.93 8.19 -14.07
CA PHE A 190 -1.56 8.96 -15.26
C PHE A 190 -0.05 9.05 -15.50
N ASP A 191 0.77 8.95 -14.45
CA ASP A 191 2.21 8.98 -14.55
C ASP A 191 2.74 7.55 -14.67
N LYS A 192 3.02 7.12 -15.91
CA LYS A 192 3.67 5.83 -16.14
C LYS A 192 5.11 5.94 -15.70
N VAL A 193 5.49 4.99 -14.85
CA VAL A 193 6.86 4.81 -14.42
C VAL A 193 7.66 4.14 -15.55
N ASN A 194 8.81 4.72 -15.91
CA ASN A 194 9.66 4.24 -16.99
C ASN A 194 10.84 3.41 -16.49
N SER A 195 11.08 3.32 -15.18
CA SER A 195 12.21 2.59 -14.63
C SER A 195 11.95 2.11 -13.20
N LEU A 196 12.82 1.25 -12.68
CA LEU A 196 12.80 0.92 -11.25
C LEU A 196 13.20 2.12 -10.38
N ASP A 197 14.11 2.98 -10.87
CA ASP A 197 14.53 4.21 -10.19
C ASP A 197 13.36 5.16 -9.93
N ASP A 198 12.56 5.41 -10.97
CA ASP A 198 11.35 6.23 -10.91
C ASP A 198 10.41 5.70 -9.83
N GLU A 199 10.14 4.38 -9.84
CA GLU A 199 9.23 3.78 -8.86
C GLU A 199 9.79 3.85 -7.44
N LEU A 200 11.10 3.68 -7.29
CA LEU A 200 11.75 3.78 -5.98
C LEU A 200 11.67 5.20 -5.44
N ASN A 201 11.93 6.22 -6.27
CA ASN A 201 11.73 7.63 -5.89
C ASN A 201 10.28 7.88 -5.51
N THR A 202 9.32 7.50 -6.36
CA THR A 202 7.89 7.70 -6.07
C THR A 202 7.47 7.00 -4.79
N THR A 203 7.85 5.73 -4.60
CA THR A 203 7.49 4.96 -3.40
C THR A 203 8.05 5.61 -2.13
N ILE A 204 9.31 6.08 -2.14
CA ILE A 204 9.90 6.79 -1.00
C ILE A 204 9.22 8.13 -0.75
N GLN A 205 8.80 8.86 -1.80
CA GLN A 205 8.08 10.12 -1.64
C GLN A 205 6.69 9.90 -1.04
N VAL A 206 5.99 8.86 -1.52
CA VAL A 206 4.63 8.50 -1.13
C VAL A 206 4.56 7.94 0.29
N ASP A 207 5.52 7.11 0.71
CA ASP A 207 5.68 6.70 2.11
C ASP A 207 6.14 7.92 2.95
N SER A 208 5.16 8.68 3.40
CA SER A 208 5.34 10.00 3.99
C SER A 208 5.75 9.91 5.46
N ASN A 209 5.30 8.85 6.13
CA ASN A 209 5.54 8.61 7.54
C ASN A 209 6.79 7.74 7.80
N PHE A 210 7.34 7.11 6.76
CA PHE A 210 8.49 6.21 6.77
C PHE A 210 8.26 4.97 7.64
N ASP A 211 7.07 4.40 7.59
CA ASP A 211 6.72 3.19 8.36
C ASP A 211 6.89 1.89 7.55
N GLY A 212 7.33 1.99 6.28
CA GLY A 212 7.53 0.85 5.39
C GLY A 212 6.21 0.27 4.86
N LYS A 213 5.09 0.98 5.03
CA LYS A 213 3.77 0.59 4.54
C LYS A 213 3.15 1.74 3.79
N MET A 214 2.75 1.48 2.55
CA MET A 214 2.01 2.46 1.78
C MET A 214 0.53 2.35 2.11
N SER A 215 -0.01 3.27 2.89
CA SER A 215 -1.46 3.33 3.15
C SER A 215 -2.24 3.71 1.89
N LEU A 216 -3.54 3.42 1.86
CA LEU A 216 -4.40 3.86 0.74
C LEU A 216 -4.42 5.39 0.58
N GLU A 217 -4.38 6.12 1.69
CA GLU A 217 -4.31 7.59 1.66
C GLU A 217 -3.02 8.08 0.99
N GLU A 218 -1.88 7.51 1.37
CA GLU A 218 -0.60 7.81 0.74
C GLU A 218 -0.59 7.44 -0.73
N ALA A 219 -1.07 6.25 -1.09
CA ALA A 219 -1.17 5.83 -2.49
C ALA A 219 -1.95 6.83 -3.35
N TYR A 220 -3.00 7.46 -2.81
CA TYR A 220 -3.79 8.48 -3.52
C TYR A 220 -3.09 9.81 -3.74
N SER A 221 -1.97 10.07 -3.07
CA SER A 221 -1.11 11.21 -3.39
C SER A 221 -0.46 11.11 -4.78
N THR A 222 -0.47 9.91 -5.38
CA THR A 222 0.01 9.67 -6.77
C THR A 222 -1.03 9.94 -7.85
N LYS A 223 -2.29 10.24 -7.47
CA LYS A 223 -3.34 10.61 -8.43
C LYS A 223 -3.28 12.12 -8.69
N GLU A 224 -3.81 12.56 -9.84
CA GLU A 224 -3.84 13.99 -10.24
C GLU A 224 -4.39 14.89 -9.12
N ASP A 225 -5.43 14.44 -8.44
CA ASP A 225 -6.11 15.17 -7.37
C ASP A 225 -5.30 15.25 -6.06
N LYS A 226 -4.35 14.31 -5.86
CA LYS A 226 -3.47 14.13 -4.68
C LYS A 226 -4.14 14.04 -3.30
N ASP A 227 -5.44 14.27 -3.24
CA ASP A 227 -6.28 14.31 -2.05
C ASP A 227 -7.23 13.11 -2.06
N ALA A 228 -7.11 12.23 -1.06
CA ALA A 228 -7.89 11.01 -0.96
C ALA A 228 -9.40 11.26 -0.98
N LYS A 229 -9.85 12.38 -0.40
CA LYS A 229 -11.26 12.77 -0.42
C LYS A 229 -11.76 13.03 -1.83
N THR A 230 -10.98 13.75 -2.63
CA THR A 230 -11.34 14.10 -4.01
C THR A 230 -11.33 12.84 -4.89
N VAL A 231 -10.34 11.96 -4.71
CA VAL A 231 -10.28 10.66 -5.40
C VAL A 231 -11.53 9.83 -5.11
N ILE A 232 -11.91 9.66 -3.85
CA ILE A 232 -13.09 8.88 -3.45
C ILE A 232 -14.37 9.49 -4.03
N LEU A 233 -14.50 10.82 -4.02
CA LEU A 233 -15.67 11.48 -4.61
C LEU A 233 -15.77 11.25 -6.12
N ARG A 234 -14.64 11.28 -6.84
CA ARG A 234 -14.61 10.95 -8.26
C ARG A 234 -15.00 9.50 -8.53
N HIS A 235 -14.44 8.54 -7.79
CA HIS A 235 -14.79 7.13 -7.95
C HIS A 235 -16.28 6.87 -7.67
N LEU A 236 -16.87 7.54 -6.66
CA LEU A 236 -18.32 7.49 -6.40
C LEU A 236 -19.14 7.99 -7.60
N GLU A 237 -18.76 9.13 -8.19
CA GLU A 237 -19.39 9.67 -9.39
C GLU A 237 -19.29 8.71 -10.59
N GLU A 238 -18.09 8.15 -10.81
CA GLU A 238 -17.82 7.17 -11.89
C GLU A 238 -18.66 5.89 -11.75
N TRP A 239 -18.91 5.45 -10.50
CA TRP A 239 -19.75 4.27 -10.22
C TRP A 239 -21.24 4.57 -10.28
N GLY A 240 -21.63 5.76 -10.72
CA GLY A 240 -23.03 6.15 -10.84
C GLY A 240 -23.68 6.45 -9.49
N ILE A 241 -22.91 6.50 -8.39
CA ILE A 241 -23.33 7.06 -7.10
C ILE A 241 -23.27 8.59 -7.25
N THR A 242 -24.09 9.09 -8.17
CA THR A 242 -24.19 10.50 -8.56
C THR A 242 -25.16 11.26 -7.66
N THR A 243 -25.64 10.58 -6.61
CA THR A 243 -26.74 11.04 -5.79
C THR A 243 -26.29 11.39 -4.36
N VAL A 244 -26.03 12.69 -4.15
CA VAL A 244 -26.67 13.45 -3.05
C VAL A 244 -27.92 14.15 -3.63
N PRO A 245 -29.14 13.58 -3.62
CA PRO A 245 -30.29 14.31 -4.12
C PRO A 245 -31.64 13.88 -3.54
N SER A 246 -32.59 14.72 -3.89
CA SER A 246 -33.92 14.76 -3.37
C SER A 246 -34.85 13.68 -3.98
N ASP A 247 -35.26 12.64 -3.21
CA ASP A 247 -36.65 12.12 -3.10
C ASP A 247 -36.79 10.57 -2.94
N ILE A 248 -37.61 10.10 -1.95
CA ILE A 248 -37.76 8.71 -1.40
C ILE A 248 -38.63 7.73 -2.23
N ASP A 249 -38.26 6.43 -2.21
CA ASP A 249 -39.19 5.26 -2.08
C ASP A 249 -38.55 4.09 -1.27
N THR A 250 -39.32 3.37 -0.45
CA THR A 250 -38.87 2.58 0.73
C THR A 250 -38.99 1.04 0.61
N SER A 251 -38.10 0.35 -0.11
CA SER A 251 -38.19 -1.13 -0.24
C SER A 251 -37.01 -1.96 0.32
N ASN A 252 -35.96 -1.35 0.90
CA ASN A 252 -34.69 -2.05 1.18
C ASN A 252 -34.38 -2.46 2.64
N PHE A 253 -35.32 -2.39 3.58
CA PHE A 253 -35.09 -2.80 4.99
C PHE A 253 -34.60 -4.26 5.12
N ASN A 254 -35.04 -5.15 4.22
CA ASN A 254 -34.63 -6.56 4.23
C ASN A 254 -33.18 -6.78 3.78
N HIS A 255 -32.60 -5.87 3.00
CA HIS A 255 -31.20 -5.95 2.57
C HIS A 255 -30.26 -5.49 3.70
N LEU A 256 -30.67 -4.46 4.45
CA LEU A 256 -29.95 -3.98 5.63
C LEU A 256 -29.89 -5.04 6.73
N LEU A 257 -31.01 -5.73 7.00
CA LEU A 257 -31.05 -6.80 8.01
C LEU A 257 -30.16 -8.01 7.63
N ASN A 258 -30.13 -8.41 6.35
CA ASN A 258 -29.29 -9.52 5.89
C ASN A 258 -27.79 -9.18 5.92
N PHE A 259 -27.43 -7.94 5.58
CA PHE A 259 -26.04 -7.46 5.71
C PHE A 259 -25.59 -7.36 7.17
N ILE A 260 -26.48 -6.89 8.06
CA ILE A 260 -26.24 -6.86 9.51
C ILE A 260 -26.03 -8.28 10.07
N LEU A 261 -26.81 -9.26 9.59
CA LEU A 261 -26.65 -10.67 9.99
C LEU A 261 -25.35 -11.29 9.46
N ASP A 262 -24.92 -10.97 8.24
CA ASP A 262 -23.65 -11.46 7.68
C ASP A 262 -22.43 -10.90 8.40
N VAL A 263 -22.47 -9.62 8.78
CA VAL A 263 -21.40 -8.97 9.56
C VAL A 263 -21.41 -9.42 11.02
N PHE A 264 -22.60 -9.71 11.59
CA PHE A 264 -22.75 -10.31 12.92
C PHE A 264 -22.08 -11.68 13.01
N LEU A 265 -22.22 -12.51 11.97
CA LEU A 265 -21.68 -13.87 11.91
C LEU A 265 -20.15 -13.96 11.77
N GLN A 266 -19.45 -12.86 11.50
CA GLN A 266 -17.99 -12.81 11.37
C GLN A 266 -17.25 -12.40 12.66
N LYS A 267 -17.95 -12.18 13.78
CA LYS A 267 -17.39 -11.79 15.09
C LYS A 267 -17.22 -12.99 16.04
N ASP A 268 -16.46 -12.82 17.13
CA ASP A 268 -16.40 -13.82 18.19
C ASP A 268 -17.70 -13.86 19.03
N GLU A 269 -17.98 -15.02 19.62
CA GLU A 269 -19.24 -15.34 20.32
C GLU A 269 -19.51 -14.39 21.50
N LYS A 270 -18.45 -13.85 22.12
CA LYS A 270 -18.56 -12.98 23.30
C LYS A 270 -18.93 -11.54 22.93
N GLU A 271 -18.45 -11.06 21.78
CA GLU A 271 -18.88 -9.79 21.20
C GLU A 271 -20.30 -9.86 20.67
N GLN A 272 -20.67 -10.99 20.03
CA GLN A 272 -22.03 -11.26 19.59
C GLN A 272 -23.01 -11.24 20.77
N GLU A 273 -22.71 -11.93 21.87
CA GLU A 273 -23.54 -11.96 23.07
C GLU A 273 -23.74 -10.57 23.69
N LYS A 274 -22.71 -9.71 23.67
CA LYS A 274 -22.81 -8.36 24.25
C LYS A 274 -23.71 -7.43 23.42
N ILE A 275 -23.66 -7.57 22.09
CA ILE A 275 -24.52 -6.83 21.17
C ILE A 275 -25.96 -7.34 21.29
N MET A 276 -26.15 -8.67 21.31
CA MET A 276 -27.47 -9.29 21.50
C MET A 276 -28.08 -8.98 22.88
N SER A 277 -27.28 -8.92 23.93
CA SER A 277 -27.74 -8.54 25.28
C SER A 277 -28.27 -7.10 25.29
N ARG A 278 -27.59 -6.16 24.64
CA ARG A 278 -28.07 -4.78 24.53
C ARG A 278 -29.30 -4.65 23.64
N PHE A 279 -29.34 -5.40 22.54
CA PHE A 279 -30.50 -5.46 21.67
C PHE A 279 -31.73 -6.02 22.40
N ASN A 280 -31.55 -7.10 23.17
CA ASN A 280 -32.59 -7.69 24.01
C ASN A 280 -33.01 -6.77 25.17
N GLU A 281 -32.08 -6.05 25.81
CA GLU A 281 -32.39 -5.03 26.81
C GLU A 281 -33.24 -3.88 26.25
N MET A 282 -33.06 -3.53 24.98
CA MET A 282 -33.91 -2.54 24.31
C MET A 282 -35.30 -3.11 24.00
N MET A 283 -35.38 -4.38 23.58
CA MET A 283 -36.65 -5.06 23.29
C MET A 283 -37.49 -5.33 24.57
N ASP A 284 -36.85 -5.66 25.70
CA ASP A 284 -37.51 -5.92 26.99
C ASP A 284 -38.13 -4.66 27.63
N GLN A 285 -37.75 -3.47 27.18
CA GLN A 285 -38.38 -2.20 27.60
C GLN A 285 -39.73 -1.94 26.89
N GLY A 286 -40.22 -2.89 26.09
CA GLY A 286 -41.53 -2.83 25.43
C GLY A 286 -41.62 -1.76 24.35
N LYS A 287 -40.47 -1.24 23.89
CA LYS A 287 -40.35 -0.37 22.72
C LYS A 287 -39.47 -1.10 21.71
N GLU A 288 -39.99 -1.33 20.52
CA GLU A 288 -39.12 -1.66 19.40
C GLU A 288 -38.09 -0.52 19.27
N PRO A 289 -36.79 -0.85 19.20
CA PRO A 289 -35.75 0.13 18.92
C PRO A 289 -36.13 0.94 17.69
N THR A 290 -36.11 2.27 17.80
CA THR A 290 -36.18 3.09 16.60
C THR A 290 -34.90 2.88 15.78
N GLU A 291 -35.01 2.98 14.46
CA GLU A 291 -33.90 2.86 13.52
C GLU A 291 -32.71 3.76 13.93
N GLU A 292 -33.01 5.00 14.33
CA GLU A 292 -32.04 5.99 14.82
C GLU A 292 -31.30 5.56 16.09
N GLU A 293 -31.95 4.81 17.00
CA GLU A 293 -31.33 4.31 18.23
C GLU A 293 -30.39 3.14 17.96
N VAL A 294 -30.75 2.27 17.01
CA VAL A 294 -29.91 1.16 16.56
C VAL A 294 -28.68 1.68 15.83
N GLU A 295 -28.85 2.68 14.95
CA GLU A 295 -27.77 3.33 14.21
C GLU A 295 -26.80 4.10 15.12
N LYS A 296 -27.31 4.83 16.13
CA LYS A 296 -26.46 5.52 17.12
C LYS A 296 -25.67 4.54 17.97
N LEU A 297 -26.28 3.42 18.38
CA LEU A 297 -25.60 2.37 19.12
C LEU A 297 -24.49 1.74 18.27
N TYR A 298 -24.78 1.49 16.98
CA TYR A 298 -23.83 0.98 16.00
C TYR A 298 -22.63 1.92 15.80
N ALA A 299 -22.87 3.20 15.50
CA ALA A 299 -21.82 4.19 15.29
C ALA A 299 -20.93 4.37 16.53
N GLN A 300 -21.54 4.36 17.73
CA GLN A 300 -20.80 4.48 18.99
C GLN A 300 -19.92 3.27 19.29
N GLU A 301 -20.38 2.06 19.00
CA GLU A 301 -19.57 0.85 19.22
C GLU A 301 -18.50 0.66 18.14
N GLN A 302 -18.75 1.04 16.89
CA GLN A 302 -17.73 1.14 15.83
C GLN A 302 -16.61 2.11 16.22
N LEU A 303 -16.97 3.32 16.67
CA LEU A 303 -16.00 4.33 17.15
C LEU A 303 -15.17 3.82 18.34
N LYS A 304 -15.75 3.01 19.23
CA LYS A 304 -15.02 2.40 20.36
C LYS A 304 -14.16 1.20 19.96
N HIS A 305 -14.53 0.48 18.92
CA HIS A 305 -13.75 -0.64 18.40
C HIS A 305 -12.54 -0.14 17.61
N ILE A 306 -12.74 0.86 16.75
CA ILE A 306 -11.67 1.55 16.00
C ILE A 306 -10.61 2.12 16.96
N LYS A 307 -11.03 2.81 18.02
CA LYS A 307 -10.10 3.31 19.06
C LYS A 307 -9.34 2.20 19.79
N ARG A 308 -9.96 1.03 20.00
CA ARG A 308 -9.33 -0.10 20.72
C ARG A 308 -8.37 -0.90 19.85
N LEU A 309 -8.55 -0.91 18.52
CA LEU A 309 -7.64 -1.56 17.58
C LEU A 309 -6.38 -0.72 17.34
N ASP A 310 -6.54 0.60 17.27
CA ASP A 310 -5.46 1.57 17.19
C ASP A 310 -4.55 1.54 18.45
N GLU A 311 -5.15 1.37 19.62
CA GLU A 311 -4.42 1.30 20.91
C GLU A 311 -3.68 -0.02 21.18
N ASN A 312 -3.94 -1.11 20.42
CA ASN A 312 -3.44 -2.45 20.76
C ASN A 312 -2.60 -3.16 19.66
N ASN A 313 -2.29 -2.52 18.52
CA ASN A 313 -1.43 -3.09 17.46
C ASN A 313 -1.79 -4.52 17.01
N ASN A 314 -3.07 -4.90 17.03
CA ASN A 314 -3.50 -6.28 16.79
C ASN A 314 -4.25 -6.39 15.45
N LEU A 315 -3.51 -6.65 14.37
CA LEU A 315 -4.07 -7.06 13.07
C LEU A 315 -4.29 -8.59 13.03
N PRO A 316 -5.35 -9.11 12.37
CA PRO A 316 -5.68 -10.55 12.39
C PRO A 316 -4.70 -11.46 11.65
N GLU A 317 -4.49 -12.65 12.23
CA GLU A 317 -3.48 -13.68 11.97
C GLU A 317 -3.65 -14.51 10.66
N ILE A 318 -4.12 -13.93 9.55
CA ILE A 318 -4.47 -14.70 8.33
C ILE A 318 -3.26 -14.99 7.40
N ILE A 319 -2.07 -14.44 7.68
CA ILE A 319 -0.88 -14.61 6.80
C ILE A 319 0.04 -15.77 7.25
N LYS A 320 -0.35 -16.59 8.25
CA LYS A 320 0.50 -17.71 8.72
C LYS A 320 0.37 -19.03 7.96
N THR A 321 -0.41 -19.13 6.89
CA THR A 321 -0.60 -20.39 6.15
C THR A 321 -0.27 -20.28 4.67
N SER A 322 0.95 -19.86 4.36
CA SER A 322 1.65 -20.29 3.15
C SER A 322 3.00 -20.87 3.55
N GLU A 323 2.99 -22.07 4.12
CA GLU A 323 4.07 -23.09 4.04
C GLU A 323 3.90 -24.13 5.14
N THR A 324 3.26 -25.25 4.84
CA THR A 324 3.84 -26.56 5.13
C THR A 324 3.07 -27.68 4.43
N LYS A 325 3.85 -28.53 3.75
CA LYS A 325 3.55 -29.85 3.19
C LYS A 325 3.01 -29.91 1.76
N LYS A 326 3.96 -29.74 0.82
CA LYS A 326 4.16 -30.80 -0.20
C LYS A 326 4.72 -32.06 0.50
N GLU A 327 4.31 -33.20 -0.06
CA GLU A 327 4.80 -34.58 0.18
C GLU A 327 4.29 -35.31 1.43
N ASP A 328 3.29 -36.18 1.24
CA ASP A 328 3.56 -37.63 1.28
C ASP A 328 2.43 -38.46 0.62
N LYS A 329 2.82 -39.31 -0.34
CA LYS A 329 2.23 -40.61 -0.74
C LYS A 329 0.84 -40.64 -1.39
N ASN A 330 0.84 -40.59 -2.73
CA ASN A 330 -0.07 -41.42 -3.52
C ASN A 330 0.70 -42.62 -4.09
N GLY A 331 0.54 -43.75 -3.41
CA GLY A 331 0.91 -45.06 -3.89
C GLY A 331 -0.09 -46.09 -3.36
N LYS A 332 -0.81 -46.71 -4.32
CA LYS A 332 -1.76 -47.84 -4.22
C LYS A 332 -3.21 -47.51 -3.85
N ASP A 333 -4.14 -47.79 -4.75
CA ASP A 333 -4.71 -49.14 -4.86
C ASP A 333 -5.60 -49.33 -6.11
N LYS A 334 -5.46 -50.53 -6.69
CA LYS A 334 -6.41 -51.31 -7.53
C LYS A 334 -6.60 -50.98 -9.01
#